data_AF-A0A821CXF9-F1
#
_entry.id   AF-A0A821CXF9-F1
#
_cell.length_a   1.000
_cell.length_b   1.000
_cell.length_c   1.000
_cell.angle_alpha   90.00
_cell.angle_beta   90.00
_cell.angle_gamma   90.00
#
_symmetry.space_group_name_H-M   'P 1'
#
loop_
_entity.id
_entity.type
_entity.pdbx_description
1 polymer ?
#
loop_
_entity_poly.entity_id
_entity_poly.type
_entity_poly.pdbx_seq_one_letter_code
_entity_poly.pdbx_strand_id
1 'polypeptide(L)'
;MEGRSDPAPCMLSVGHSGVHKCDAGHVCQHKCQICQLRGDLPNQCHYPYQHQTPEHHQCERLHQCPKTCSMCQEPCPIPFDFQGHDQHRCSGTVCWKDCMFSCGRKCVTEDHDHDSTTELVQILKGTETQSMKRHLCGSSHRCLVICDTPGVSKQEYKTQQKTWQTQSGEEFLYDHIEVNEIRGECENVIPPSQYSHDQSNKEHRCGGQHTCRERCQDCNAFCREAYGHTGYHQTLHRNKDQHVFTSTNPLEQIEIQSNENVIRRYKIGESSQPENCSVSCKRRGRGHYHLVECPGGENCYEKKLGTKAKHSNDVYYYGVDEASAKKYDQILCSAYWSRIRWPPPVTDVDRKLIDSYSFFCSEHAPRDKNNVIIKDSAKGFCTLGAWHSDSHAFECQNEHLTEDSYEGVDVCFVIDTTGSMASYIGQVKSTIMRIIQENEIKLKEIKKSGTFQFGIVDNRDHEPEGDYVCHRCEFTNHRAAIEYVKTLKADSGGDTAETVLDGLDAACNLKRREKSDHLLFHVLDSPPHGKTYSTSGDHWPDGCPYGKTAENVLSTMKKKKIGYNVLRCSSSLNMMISEFQKHIEVKTLKFSEISFENIITTRVHQQLIDTEMTLKKLHA
;
A
#
# COMPACT_ATOMS: atom_id res chain seq x y z
N MET A 1 25.60 -100.40 -18.97
CA MET A 1 26.35 -101.05 -17.87
C MET A 1 25.80 -100.41 -16.61
N GLU A 2 25.13 -101.05 -15.65
CA GLU A 2 24.74 -102.43 -15.27
C GLU A 2 23.42 -102.23 -14.47
N GLY A 3 22.48 -103.16 -14.26
CA GLY A 3 22.33 -104.55 -14.65
C GLY A 3 20.84 -104.83 -14.87
N ARG A 4 20.57 -105.76 -15.80
CA ARG A 4 19.23 -106.31 -16.07
C ARG A 4 18.99 -107.44 -15.09
N SER A 5 17.95 -107.35 -14.27
CA SER A 5 17.28 -108.54 -13.72
C SER A 5 16.20 -108.94 -14.72
N ASP A 6 16.38 -110.10 -15.36
CA ASP A 6 15.45 -110.61 -16.37
C ASP A 6 14.01 -110.70 -15.83
N PRO A 7 12.99 -110.23 -16.58
CA PRO A 7 11.61 -110.44 -16.18
C PRO A 7 11.24 -111.94 -16.32
N ALA A 8 10.54 -112.47 -15.32
CA ALA A 8 10.07 -113.85 -15.30
C ALA A 8 9.23 -114.17 -16.57
N PRO A 9 9.42 -115.34 -17.20
CA PRO A 9 8.79 -115.65 -18.48
C PRO A 9 7.28 -115.85 -18.33
N CYS A 10 6.52 -115.29 -19.28
CA CYS A 10 5.10 -115.54 -19.45
C CYS A 10 4.87 -117.01 -19.83
N MET A 11 4.01 -117.72 -19.08
CA MET A 11 3.71 -119.14 -19.28
C MET A 11 2.45 -119.38 -20.14
N LEU A 12 1.96 -118.37 -20.88
CA LEU A 12 0.82 -118.50 -21.79
C LEU A 12 1.28 -118.68 -23.24
N SER A 13 0.53 -119.45 -24.01
CA SER A 13 0.81 -119.73 -25.42
C SER A 13 0.87 -118.43 -26.25
N VAL A 14 1.81 -118.36 -27.20
CA VAL A 14 2.00 -117.21 -28.08
C VAL A 14 0.68 -116.87 -28.81
N GLY A 15 0.16 -115.65 -28.60
CA GLY A 15 -1.02 -115.12 -29.30
C GLY A 15 -2.28 -114.85 -28.46
N HIS A 16 -2.25 -114.89 -27.12
CA HIS A 16 -3.45 -114.59 -26.32
C HIS A 16 -3.83 -113.09 -26.33
N SER A 17 -5.13 -112.79 -26.21
CA SER A 17 -5.64 -111.44 -26.01
C SER A 17 -6.03 -111.25 -24.53
N GLY A 18 -5.44 -110.22 -23.88
CA GLY A 18 -5.68 -109.87 -22.47
C GLY A 18 -4.43 -109.30 -21.77
N VAL A 19 -4.60 -108.51 -20.72
CA VAL A 19 -3.51 -107.85 -19.98
C VAL A 19 -2.93 -108.79 -18.91
N HIS A 20 -1.60 -108.88 -18.81
CA HIS A 20 -0.91 -109.61 -17.74
C HIS A 20 -1.26 -109.02 -16.36
N LYS A 21 -1.71 -109.86 -15.42
CA LYS A 21 -1.80 -109.49 -14.00
C LYS A 21 -0.56 -109.96 -13.25
N CYS A 22 0.24 -109.02 -12.76
CA CYS A 22 1.30 -109.25 -11.77
C CYS A 22 0.81 -108.80 -10.38
N ASP A 23 1.15 -109.55 -9.33
CA ASP A 23 0.74 -109.29 -7.93
C ASP A 23 1.50 -108.13 -7.24
N ALA A 24 2.36 -107.42 -7.98
CA ALA A 24 2.93 -106.18 -7.47
C ALA A 24 1.89 -105.08 -7.62
N GLY A 25 1.56 -104.36 -6.54
CA GLY A 25 0.72 -103.17 -6.57
C GLY A 25 1.38 -102.05 -7.37
N HIS A 26 1.34 -102.14 -8.70
CA HIS A 26 1.84 -101.10 -9.57
C HIS A 26 0.92 -99.87 -9.44
N VAL A 27 1.47 -98.75 -9.00
CA VAL A 27 0.81 -97.44 -9.05
C VAL A 27 0.95 -96.83 -10.43
N CYS A 28 0.00 -95.98 -10.81
CA CYS A 28 0.01 -95.27 -12.08
C CYS A 28 1.32 -94.48 -12.24
N GLN A 29 1.98 -94.60 -13.39
CA GLN A 29 3.25 -93.91 -13.67
C GLN A 29 3.07 -92.47 -14.13
N HIS A 30 1.83 -92.04 -14.36
CA HIS A 30 1.53 -90.65 -14.69
C HIS A 30 1.72 -89.75 -13.47
N LYS A 31 2.12 -88.51 -13.74
CA LYS A 31 2.28 -87.48 -12.72
C LYS A 31 0.93 -86.86 -12.38
N CYS A 32 0.82 -86.36 -11.15
CA CYS A 32 -0.34 -85.60 -10.70
C CYS A 32 -0.52 -84.39 -11.61
N GLN A 33 -1.64 -84.35 -12.32
CA GLN A 33 -1.99 -83.26 -13.22
C GLN A 33 -2.22 -81.96 -12.45
N ILE A 34 -2.71 -82.02 -11.20
CA ILE A 34 -2.87 -80.82 -10.35
C ILE A 34 -1.52 -80.20 -9.99
N CYS A 35 -0.50 -81.01 -9.65
CA CYS A 35 0.88 -80.51 -9.45
C CYS A 35 1.38 -79.79 -10.71
N GLN A 36 1.15 -80.40 -11.88
CA GLN A 36 1.60 -79.86 -13.16
C GLN A 36 0.89 -78.54 -13.51
N LEU A 37 -0.42 -78.45 -13.28
CA LEU A 37 -1.22 -77.24 -13.51
C LEU A 37 -0.81 -76.08 -12.59
N ARG A 38 -0.34 -76.36 -11.38
CA ARG A 38 0.16 -75.36 -10.43
C ARG A 38 1.63 -74.98 -10.62
N GLY A 39 2.39 -75.75 -11.40
CA GLY A 39 3.84 -75.62 -11.47
C GLY A 39 4.57 -76.13 -10.22
N ASP A 40 3.90 -76.93 -9.37
CA ASP A 40 4.51 -77.58 -8.21
C ASP A 40 5.37 -78.79 -8.66
N LEU A 41 6.28 -79.26 -7.79
CA LEU A 41 7.05 -80.49 -8.02
C LEU A 41 6.10 -81.69 -8.28
N PRO A 42 6.19 -82.36 -9.45
CA PRO A 42 5.20 -83.34 -9.88
C PRO A 42 5.31 -84.66 -9.11
N ASN A 43 4.37 -84.86 -8.18
CA ASN A 43 4.19 -86.13 -7.47
C ASN A 43 3.56 -87.19 -8.38
N GLN A 44 3.73 -88.47 -8.01
CA GLN A 44 3.15 -89.59 -8.75
C GLN A 44 1.66 -89.73 -8.44
N CYS A 45 0.89 -90.20 -9.43
CA CYS A 45 -0.53 -90.53 -9.25
C CYS A 45 -0.68 -91.66 -8.22
N HIS A 46 -1.59 -91.49 -7.26
CA HIS A 46 -1.85 -92.47 -6.21
C HIS A 46 -2.71 -93.66 -6.70
N TYR A 47 -3.43 -93.51 -7.82
CA TYR A 47 -4.30 -94.58 -8.34
C TYR A 47 -3.52 -95.79 -8.89
N PRO A 48 -4.14 -96.98 -8.93
CA PRO A 48 -3.53 -98.18 -9.49
C PRO A 48 -3.16 -98.05 -10.98
N TYR A 49 -2.19 -98.84 -11.43
CA TYR A 49 -1.80 -98.94 -12.82
C TYR A 49 -3.00 -99.33 -13.71
N GLN A 50 -3.22 -98.55 -14.79
CA GLN A 50 -4.38 -98.66 -15.70
C GLN A 50 -5.78 -98.38 -15.07
N HIS A 51 -5.87 -97.46 -14.11
CA HIS A 51 -7.18 -96.97 -13.64
C HIS A 51 -8.04 -96.38 -14.78
N GLN A 52 -9.35 -96.62 -14.72
CA GLN A 52 -10.32 -96.34 -15.80
C GLN A 52 -10.69 -94.85 -15.99
N THR A 53 -9.98 -93.94 -15.33
CA THR A 53 -10.23 -92.48 -15.39
C THR A 53 -8.97 -91.75 -15.90
N PRO A 54 -8.70 -91.78 -17.22
CA PRO A 54 -7.47 -91.22 -17.82
C PRO A 54 -7.32 -89.70 -17.63
N GLU A 55 -8.41 -89.02 -17.30
CA GLU A 55 -8.49 -87.56 -17.26
C GLU A 55 -8.13 -86.94 -15.90
N HIS A 56 -7.95 -87.75 -14.84
CA HIS A 56 -7.79 -87.24 -13.48
C HIS A 56 -6.67 -87.98 -12.70
N HIS A 57 -5.41 -87.75 -13.06
CA HIS A 57 -4.25 -88.26 -12.32
C HIS A 57 -3.94 -87.36 -11.12
N GLN A 58 -4.10 -87.87 -9.88
CA GLN A 58 -4.00 -87.09 -8.65
C GLN A 58 -3.08 -87.76 -7.61
N CYS A 59 -2.31 -86.96 -6.85
CA CYS A 59 -1.53 -87.44 -5.71
C CYS A 59 -2.31 -87.30 -4.39
N GLU A 60 -1.86 -87.96 -3.31
CA GLU A 60 -2.52 -87.89 -1.99
C GLU A 60 -2.52 -86.49 -1.33
N ARG A 61 -1.72 -85.54 -1.83
CA ARG A 61 -1.64 -84.21 -1.22
C ARG A 61 -2.85 -83.35 -1.61
N LEU A 62 -3.44 -82.72 -0.60
CA LEU A 62 -4.40 -81.63 -0.81
C LEU A 62 -3.67 -80.39 -1.34
N HIS A 63 -4.10 -79.93 -2.50
CA HIS A 63 -3.58 -78.73 -3.15
C HIS A 63 -4.38 -77.52 -2.66
N GLN A 64 -3.76 -76.51 -2.04
CA GLN A 64 -4.43 -75.24 -1.70
C GLN A 64 -4.62 -74.34 -2.92
N CYS A 65 -5.67 -73.54 -3.01
CA CYS A 65 -5.82 -72.58 -4.10
C CYS A 65 -4.65 -71.58 -4.17
N PRO A 66 -4.02 -71.37 -5.34
CA PRO A 66 -2.90 -70.44 -5.49
C PRO A 66 -3.34 -68.97 -5.51
N LYS A 67 -4.65 -68.71 -5.55
CA LYS A 67 -5.22 -67.37 -5.54
C LYS A 67 -5.55 -66.95 -4.11
N THR A 68 -5.41 -65.66 -3.86
CA THR A 68 -5.80 -65.03 -2.61
C THR A 68 -7.24 -64.54 -2.69
N CYS A 69 -7.84 -64.30 -1.53
CA CYS A 69 -9.15 -63.70 -1.41
C CYS A 69 -9.17 -62.36 -2.13
N SER A 70 -10.17 -62.18 -2.99
CA SER A 70 -10.32 -60.97 -3.80
C SER A 70 -10.50 -59.69 -2.97
N MET A 71 -10.79 -59.83 -1.67
CA MET A 71 -11.06 -58.73 -0.76
C MET A 71 -9.84 -58.42 0.13
N CYS A 72 -9.37 -59.37 0.93
CA CYS A 72 -8.34 -59.15 1.95
C CYS A 72 -6.95 -59.68 1.60
N GLN A 73 -6.76 -60.28 0.41
CA GLN A 73 -5.51 -60.90 -0.04
C GLN A 73 -4.99 -62.08 0.80
N GLU A 74 -5.78 -62.59 1.75
CA GLU A 74 -5.46 -63.83 2.48
C GLU A 74 -5.58 -65.07 1.56
N PRO A 75 -4.82 -66.15 1.80
CA PRO A 75 -4.90 -67.37 0.98
C PRO A 75 -6.32 -67.96 0.94
N CYS A 76 -6.79 -68.38 -0.24
CA CYS A 76 -8.09 -69.04 -0.35
C CYS A 76 -8.05 -70.43 0.30
N PRO A 77 -8.97 -70.76 1.23
CA PRO A 77 -8.97 -72.01 1.98
C PRO A 77 -9.55 -73.18 1.17
N ILE A 78 -10.17 -72.90 0.01
CA ILE A 78 -10.79 -73.92 -0.84
C ILE A 78 -9.68 -74.72 -1.54
N PRO A 79 -9.69 -76.07 -1.46
CA PRO A 79 -8.76 -76.89 -2.21
C PRO A 79 -8.83 -76.61 -3.71
N PHE A 80 -7.68 -76.61 -4.36
CA PHE A 80 -7.55 -76.53 -5.81
C PHE A 80 -7.71 -77.94 -6.40
N ASP A 81 -8.82 -78.16 -7.11
CA ASP A 81 -9.13 -79.40 -7.80
C ASP A 81 -9.29 -79.18 -9.31
N PHE A 82 -9.71 -80.23 -10.03
CA PHE A 82 -9.89 -80.19 -11.48
C PHE A 82 -11.11 -79.39 -11.95
N GLN A 83 -12.09 -79.11 -11.08
CA GLN A 83 -13.25 -78.30 -11.43
C GLN A 83 -12.95 -76.81 -11.28
N GLY A 84 -12.01 -76.47 -10.41
CA GLY A 84 -11.68 -75.09 -10.09
C GLY A 84 -12.83 -74.39 -9.36
N HIS A 85 -12.58 -73.16 -8.92
CA HIS A 85 -13.63 -72.30 -8.39
C HIS A 85 -13.33 -70.85 -8.78
N ASP A 86 -14.37 -70.12 -9.14
CA ASP A 86 -14.26 -68.71 -9.52
C ASP A 86 -14.39 -67.76 -8.30
N GLN A 87 -14.87 -68.27 -7.17
CA GLN A 87 -15.08 -67.48 -5.95
C GLN A 87 -13.96 -67.71 -4.92
N HIS A 88 -13.02 -66.76 -4.83
CA HIS A 88 -11.91 -66.80 -3.88
C HIS A 88 -12.27 -66.00 -2.61
N ARG A 89 -12.80 -66.72 -1.61
CA ARG A 89 -13.17 -66.17 -0.29
C ARG A 89 -12.13 -66.58 0.75
N CYS A 90 -11.95 -65.81 1.82
CA CYS A 90 -11.14 -66.24 2.96
C CYS A 90 -12.03 -66.85 4.06
N SER A 91 -11.43 -67.52 5.04
CA SER A 91 -12.14 -68.01 6.24
C SER A 91 -12.41 -66.91 7.28
N GLY A 92 -12.10 -65.65 6.97
CA GLY A 92 -12.29 -64.53 7.86
C GLY A 92 -13.77 -64.31 8.16
N THR A 93 -14.10 -64.17 9.44
CA THR A 93 -15.46 -63.87 9.91
C THR A 93 -15.64 -62.39 10.27
N VAL A 94 -14.56 -61.60 10.26
CA VAL A 94 -14.55 -60.18 10.65
C VAL A 94 -14.12 -59.33 9.47
N CYS A 95 -14.71 -58.14 9.36
CA CYS A 95 -14.32 -57.17 8.36
C CYS A 95 -12.84 -56.76 8.47
N TRP A 96 -12.14 -56.74 7.34
CA TRP A 96 -10.71 -56.42 7.24
C TRP A 96 -10.41 -54.93 7.03
N LYS A 97 -11.45 -54.12 6.77
CA LYS A 97 -11.34 -52.68 6.53
C LYS A 97 -10.97 -51.93 7.80
N ASP A 98 -10.17 -50.89 7.64
CA ASP A 98 -9.83 -49.98 8.73
C ASP A 98 -11.03 -49.12 9.10
N CYS A 99 -11.08 -48.71 10.37
CA CYS A 99 -12.08 -47.77 10.83
C CYS A 99 -12.03 -46.48 9.99
N MET A 100 -13.20 -45.96 9.62
CA MET A 100 -13.37 -44.75 8.80
C MET A 100 -12.71 -43.49 9.39
N PHE A 101 -12.40 -43.50 10.69
CA PHE A 101 -11.69 -42.42 11.38
C PHE A 101 -10.16 -42.59 11.39
N SER A 102 -9.63 -43.60 10.67
CA SER A 102 -8.21 -43.92 10.58
C SER A 102 -7.52 -44.06 11.95
N CYS A 103 -8.23 -44.57 12.95
CA CYS A 103 -7.74 -44.72 14.32
C CYS A 103 -6.79 -45.92 14.52
N GLY A 104 -6.43 -46.63 13.44
CA GLY A 104 -5.59 -47.84 13.47
C GLY A 104 -6.30 -49.12 13.93
N ARG A 105 -7.62 -49.11 14.17
CA ARG A 105 -8.42 -50.30 14.53
C ARG A 105 -9.21 -50.81 13.33
N LYS A 106 -9.45 -52.12 13.29
CA LYS A 106 -10.30 -52.78 12.28
C LYS A 106 -11.79 -52.60 12.59
N CYS A 107 -12.61 -52.72 11.55
CA CYS A 107 -14.06 -52.71 11.67
C CYS A 107 -14.54 -53.88 12.56
N VAL A 108 -15.51 -53.62 13.44
CA VAL A 108 -16.00 -54.59 14.44
C VAL A 108 -17.06 -55.55 13.88
N THR A 109 -17.55 -55.31 12.67
CA THR A 109 -18.62 -56.11 12.06
C THR A 109 -18.18 -57.57 11.84
N GLU A 110 -18.99 -58.51 12.32
CA GLU A 110 -18.86 -59.96 12.10
C GLU A 110 -19.37 -60.40 10.71
N ASP A 111 -19.10 -59.57 9.70
CA ASP A 111 -19.32 -59.86 8.30
C ASP A 111 -18.07 -59.42 7.56
N HIS A 112 -17.41 -60.34 6.86
CA HIS A 112 -16.18 -60.06 6.15
C HIS A 112 -16.41 -59.30 4.81
N ASP A 113 -17.62 -59.39 4.22
CA ASP A 113 -17.95 -58.89 2.88
C ASP A 113 -18.92 -57.70 2.87
N HIS A 114 -19.18 -57.08 4.03
CA HIS A 114 -20.14 -55.98 4.11
C HIS A 114 -19.66 -54.69 3.42
N ASP A 115 -18.43 -54.60 2.90
CA ASP A 115 -17.93 -53.39 2.24
C ASP A 115 -18.74 -53.00 1.00
N SER A 116 -19.31 -53.97 0.28
CA SER A 116 -20.10 -53.75 -0.92
C SER A 116 -21.52 -53.22 -0.63
N THR A 117 -22.07 -53.59 0.54
CA THR A 117 -23.41 -53.21 1.01
C THR A 117 -23.39 -52.04 1.99
N THR A 118 -22.20 -51.61 2.43
CA THR A 118 -22.01 -50.50 3.37
C THR A 118 -22.30 -49.16 2.71
N GLU A 119 -23.19 -48.38 3.34
CA GLU A 119 -23.54 -47.02 2.92
C GLU A 119 -22.33 -46.07 2.91
N LEU A 120 -22.31 -45.19 1.91
CA LEU A 120 -21.41 -44.04 1.86
C LEU A 120 -21.99 -42.92 2.73
N VAL A 121 -21.19 -42.44 3.68
CA VAL A 121 -21.51 -41.27 4.50
C VAL A 121 -20.65 -40.09 4.11
N GLN A 122 -21.24 -38.91 4.09
CA GLN A 122 -20.55 -37.65 3.83
C GLN A 122 -20.19 -36.99 5.16
N ILE A 123 -18.90 -36.77 5.40
CA ILE A 123 -18.40 -36.05 6.57
C ILE A 123 -17.73 -34.77 6.10
N LEU A 124 -18.17 -33.65 6.65
CA LEU A 124 -17.55 -32.35 6.46
C LEU A 124 -16.28 -32.31 7.34
N LYS A 125 -15.10 -32.33 6.72
CA LYS A 125 -13.81 -32.26 7.39
C LYS A 125 -13.10 -30.98 6.95
N GLY A 126 -12.99 -30.01 7.85
CA GLY A 126 -12.54 -28.66 7.48
C GLY A 126 -13.53 -27.99 6.52
N THR A 127 -13.08 -27.67 5.30
CA THR A 127 -13.90 -27.08 4.22
C THR A 127 -14.34 -28.09 3.16
N GLU A 128 -13.90 -29.35 3.26
CA GLU A 128 -14.14 -30.37 2.24
C GLU A 128 -15.15 -31.41 2.74
N THR A 129 -16.04 -31.83 1.84
CA THR A 129 -16.94 -32.96 2.10
C THR A 129 -16.27 -34.23 1.61
N GLN A 130 -15.93 -35.13 2.54
CA GLN A 130 -15.33 -36.43 2.22
C GLN A 130 -16.41 -37.52 2.26
N SER A 131 -16.50 -38.29 1.18
CA SER A 131 -17.38 -39.48 1.12
C SER A 131 -16.62 -40.71 1.57
N MET A 132 -17.07 -41.36 2.64
CA MET A 132 -16.39 -42.52 3.23
C MET A 132 -17.38 -43.67 3.46
N LYS A 133 -16.93 -44.92 3.31
CA LYS A 133 -17.74 -46.09 3.68
C LYS A 133 -17.76 -46.26 5.21
N ARG A 134 -18.92 -46.57 5.77
CA ARG A 134 -19.16 -46.70 7.22
C ARG A 134 -18.53 -47.96 7.83
N HIS A 135 -17.22 -47.93 8.07
CA HIS A 135 -16.47 -48.95 8.82
C HIS A 135 -16.16 -48.48 10.25
N LEU A 136 -16.70 -49.14 11.26
CA LEU A 136 -16.66 -48.68 12.66
C LEU A 136 -15.96 -49.71 13.55
N CYS A 137 -15.00 -49.30 14.37
CA CYS A 137 -14.26 -50.21 15.26
C CYS A 137 -14.90 -50.42 16.65
N GLY A 138 -16.15 -49.99 16.84
CA GLY A 138 -16.87 -50.13 18.12
C GLY A 138 -16.35 -49.27 19.27
N SER A 139 -15.48 -48.29 18.99
CA SER A 139 -14.93 -47.36 19.99
C SER A 139 -15.38 -45.92 19.72
N SER A 140 -15.34 -45.07 20.75
CA SER A 140 -15.65 -43.65 20.62
C SER A 140 -14.55 -42.88 19.88
N HIS A 141 -14.92 -41.84 19.12
CA HIS A 141 -14.00 -40.98 18.37
C HIS A 141 -14.29 -39.50 18.61
N ARG A 142 -13.34 -38.61 18.30
CA ARG A 142 -13.61 -37.15 18.27
C ARG A 142 -14.40 -36.81 17.01
N CYS A 143 -15.31 -35.85 17.12
CA CYS A 143 -16.00 -35.29 15.96
C CYS A 143 -14.99 -34.59 15.03
N LEU A 144 -15.07 -34.85 13.73
CA LEU A 144 -14.21 -34.22 12.71
C LEU A 144 -14.87 -33.01 12.02
N VAL A 145 -16.12 -32.72 12.39
CA VAL A 145 -16.90 -31.63 11.82
C VAL A 145 -16.47 -30.31 12.45
N ILE A 146 -16.42 -29.26 11.64
CA ILE A 146 -16.10 -27.91 12.10
C ILE A 146 -17.18 -27.36 13.03
N CYS A 147 -16.77 -26.44 13.90
CA CYS A 147 -17.65 -25.72 14.80
C CYS A 147 -18.74 -24.95 14.02
N ASP A 148 -19.99 -25.11 14.43
CA ASP A 148 -21.15 -24.40 13.90
C ASP A 148 -21.50 -23.13 14.71
N THR A 149 -20.83 -22.93 15.85
CA THR A 149 -21.11 -21.80 16.74
C THR A 149 -20.90 -20.48 16.00
N PRO A 150 -21.84 -19.53 16.07
CA PRO A 150 -21.71 -18.24 15.43
C PRO A 150 -20.43 -17.49 15.82
N GLY A 151 -19.86 -16.69 14.92
CA GLY A 151 -18.57 -16.03 15.10
C GLY A 151 -17.40 -16.68 14.34
N VAL A 152 -16.19 -16.22 14.65
CA VAL A 152 -14.90 -16.72 14.15
C VAL A 152 -14.17 -17.40 15.31
N SER A 153 -13.84 -18.69 15.17
CA SER A 153 -13.21 -19.46 16.26
C SER A 153 -11.76 -19.04 16.53
N LYS A 154 -10.97 -18.83 15.48
CA LYS A 154 -9.58 -18.41 15.58
C LYS A 154 -9.17 -17.59 14.36
N GLN A 155 -8.36 -16.58 14.59
CA GLN A 155 -7.78 -15.72 13.57
C GLN A 155 -6.26 -15.89 13.60
N GLU A 156 -5.63 -16.10 12.46
CA GLU A 156 -4.19 -16.17 12.34
C GLU A 156 -3.66 -15.01 11.51
N TYR A 157 -2.70 -14.28 12.07
CA TYR A 157 -2.03 -13.16 11.40
C TYR A 157 -0.59 -13.55 11.12
N LYS A 158 -0.17 -13.46 9.85
CA LYS A 158 1.19 -13.78 9.43
C LYS A 158 1.79 -12.62 8.65
N THR A 159 2.79 -11.98 9.23
CA THR A 159 3.57 -10.94 8.53
C THR A 159 4.61 -11.59 7.63
N GLN A 160 4.63 -11.18 6.36
CA GLN A 160 5.58 -11.63 5.36
C GLN A 160 6.14 -10.42 4.62
N GLN A 161 7.45 -10.38 4.43
CA GLN A 161 8.07 -9.38 3.58
C GLN A 161 7.82 -9.76 2.12
N LYS A 162 7.25 -8.83 1.35
CA LYS A 162 6.96 -8.98 -0.09
C LYS A 162 7.62 -7.86 -0.88
N THR A 163 7.90 -8.15 -2.14
CA THR A 163 8.34 -7.15 -3.12
C THR A 163 7.12 -6.59 -3.85
N TRP A 164 7.05 -5.27 -4.00
CA TRP A 164 6.09 -4.58 -4.83
C TRP A 164 6.79 -3.91 -6.00
N GLN A 165 6.20 -3.99 -7.19
CA GLN A 165 6.65 -3.26 -8.37
C GLN A 165 5.55 -2.30 -8.80
N THR A 166 5.85 -1.00 -8.82
CA THR A 166 4.87 0.02 -9.23
C THR A 166 4.72 0.07 -10.73
N GLN A 167 3.60 0.63 -11.22
CA GLN A 167 3.44 0.88 -12.65
C GLN A 167 4.35 1.99 -13.20
N SER A 168 5.03 2.72 -12.30
CA SER A 168 6.10 3.67 -12.63
C SER A 168 7.47 2.99 -12.82
N GLY A 169 7.56 1.69 -12.54
CA GLY A 169 8.80 0.90 -12.68
C GLY A 169 9.68 0.89 -11.42
N GLU A 170 9.21 1.42 -10.30
CA GLU A 170 9.93 1.37 -9.02
C GLU A 170 9.68 0.02 -8.32
N GLU A 171 10.69 -0.53 -7.65
CA GLU A 171 10.58 -1.77 -6.89
C GLU A 171 10.98 -1.53 -5.42
N PHE A 172 10.20 -2.04 -4.47
CA PHE A 172 10.51 -1.93 -3.05
C PHE A 172 9.94 -3.09 -2.21
N LEU A 173 10.55 -3.32 -1.05
CA LEU A 173 10.07 -4.28 -0.06
C LEU A 173 9.04 -3.64 0.88
N TYR A 174 8.02 -4.41 1.27
CA TYR A 174 7.05 -4.01 2.27
C TYR A 174 6.56 -5.20 3.10
N ASP A 175 6.09 -4.92 4.31
CA ASP A 175 5.47 -5.93 5.17
C ASP A 175 4.00 -6.11 4.78
N HIS A 176 3.67 -7.31 4.34
CA HIS A 176 2.31 -7.73 4.07
C HIS A 176 1.82 -8.63 5.21
N ILE A 177 0.82 -8.15 5.95
CA ILE A 177 0.18 -8.92 7.01
C ILE A 177 -0.92 -9.74 6.36
N GLU A 178 -0.82 -11.06 6.28
CA GLU A 178 -1.89 -11.95 5.83
C GLU A 178 -2.79 -12.35 6.99
N VAL A 179 -4.09 -12.55 6.73
CA VAL A 179 -5.06 -12.92 7.77
C VAL A 179 -5.96 -14.07 7.32
N ASN A 180 -5.99 -15.15 8.11
CA ASN A 180 -6.74 -16.37 7.83
C ASN A 180 -7.74 -16.69 8.95
N GLU A 181 -8.95 -17.10 8.55
CA GLU A 181 -9.97 -17.64 9.46
C GLU A 181 -9.73 -19.13 9.65
N ILE A 182 -9.54 -19.55 10.89
CA ILE A 182 -9.45 -20.97 11.26
C ILE A 182 -10.70 -21.30 12.07
N ARG A 183 -11.54 -22.18 11.54
CA ARG A 183 -12.67 -22.74 12.30
C ARG A 183 -12.18 -23.88 13.17
N GLY A 184 -12.56 -23.85 14.45
CA GLY A 184 -12.23 -24.93 15.38
C GLY A 184 -12.96 -26.21 15.01
N GLU A 185 -12.36 -27.36 15.28
CA GLU A 185 -13.04 -28.65 15.19
C GLU A 185 -13.97 -28.84 16.41
N CYS A 186 -15.05 -29.60 16.22
CA CYS A 186 -15.99 -29.89 17.28
C CYS A 186 -15.36 -30.76 18.38
N GLU A 187 -15.54 -30.36 19.65
CA GLU A 187 -15.00 -31.09 20.81
C GLU A 187 -15.89 -32.25 21.26
N ASN A 188 -17.07 -32.41 20.66
CA ASN A 188 -17.98 -33.51 20.99
C ASN A 188 -17.37 -34.87 20.62
N VAL A 189 -17.68 -35.86 21.44
CA VAL A 189 -17.27 -37.25 21.22
C VAL A 189 -18.38 -37.97 20.47
N ILE A 190 -18.02 -38.60 19.35
CA ILE A 190 -18.86 -39.56 18.62
C ILE A 190 -18.95 -40.84 19.47
N PRO A 191 -20.15 -41.27 19.87
CA PRO A 191 -20.33 -42.49 20.66
C PRO A 191 -19.82 -43.75 19.94
N PRO A 192 -19.49 -44.82 20.70
CA PRO A 192 -19.16 -46.13 20.12
C PRO A 192 -20.17 -46.59 19.08
N SER A 193 -19.68 -47.16 17.99
CA SER A 193 -20.51 -47.69 16.88
C SER A 193 -21.40 -46.65 16.17
N GLN A 194 -21.13 -45.36 16.37
CA GLN A 194 -21.74 -44.26 15.61
C GLN A 194 -20.69 -43.57 14.73
N TYR A 195 -21.14 -42.83 13.70
CA TYR A 195 -20.28 -42.04 12.81
C TYR A 195 -20.50 -40.51 12.96
N SER A 196 -21.55 -40.11 13.69
CA SER A 196 -21.84 -38.72 14.05
C SER A 196 -22.41 -38.68 15.48
N HIS A 197 -22.27 -37.54 16.16
CA HIS A 197 -22.95 -37.28 17.43
C HIS A 197 -24.30 -36.54 17.25
N ASP A 198 -24.70 -36.22 16.01
CA ASP A 198 -25.92 -35.44 15.70
C ASP A 198 -27.21 -36.09 16.18
N GLN A 199 -27.24 -37.42 16.31
CA GLN A 199 -28.36 -38.16 16.89
C GLN A 199 -28.65 -37.74 18.34
N SER A 200 -27.73 -37.02 18.99
CA SER A 200 -27.89 -36.44 20.33
C SER A 200 -28.46 -35.01 20.35
N ASN A 201 -28.84 -34.43 19.20
CA ASN A 201 -29.27 -33.03 19.06
C ASN A 201 -28.26 -32.01 19.64
N LYS A 202 -26.98 -32.38 19.70
CA LYS A 202 -25.93 -31.49 20.18
C LYS A 202 -25.32 -30.74 19.01
N GLU A 203 -25.33 -29.41 19.09
CA GLU A 203 -24.63 -28.52 18.16
C GLU A 203 -23.11 -28.80 18.14
N HIS A 204 -22.47 -28.53 17.01
CA HIS A 204 -21.02 -28.67 16.85
C HIS A 204 -20.27 -27.51 17.51
N ARG A 205 -19.85 -27.72 18.76
CA ARG A 205 -19.16 -26.67 19.53
C ARG A 205 -17.67 -26.94 19.65
N CYS A 206 -16.87 -25.88 19.65
CA CYS A 206 -15.47 -25.92 20.09
C CYS A 206 -15.31 -25.13 21.40
N GLY A 207 -14.26 -25.41 22.17
CA GLY A 207 -14.02 -24.80 23.48
C GLY A 207 -13.47 -23.37 23.42
N GLY A 208 -13.20 -22.85 22.22
CA GLY A 208 -12.67 -21.50 22.01
C GLY A 208 -13.72 -20.41 22.15
N GLN A 209 -13.30 -19.21 22.56
CA GLN A 209 -14.14 -18.03 22.45
C GLN A 209 -14.22 -17.57 20.99
N HIS A 210 -15.43 -17.27 20.54
CA HIS A 210 -15.69 -16.81 19.18
C HIS A 210 -15.68 -15.29 19.11
N THR A 211 -14.95 -14.74 18.14
CA THR A 211 -14.92 -13.30 17.85
C THR A 211 -15.94 -12.93 16.77
N CYS A 212 -16.17 -11.63 16.65
CA CYS A 212 -17.06 -11.05 15.66
C CYS A 212 -16.65 -11.40 14.21
N ARG A 213 -17.66 -11.56 13.33
CA ARG A 213 -17.46 -11.89 11.90
C ARG A 213 -17.18 -10.68 11.02
N GLU A 214 -17.42 -9.48 11.55
CA GLU A 214 -17.26 -8.25 10.79
C GLU A 214 -15.79 -7.99 10.45
N ARG A 215 -15.57 -7.43 9.25
CA ARG A 215 -14.24 -7.11 8.73
C ARG A 215 -14.16 -5.63 8.36
N CYS A 216 -13.00 -5.03 8.60
CA CYS A 216 -12.74 -3.64 8.24
C CYS A 216 -12.90 -3.47 6.72
N GLN A 217 -13.68 -2.47 6.30
CA GLN A 217 -14.00 -2.28 4.87
C GLN A 217 -12.79 -1.91 4.02
N ASP A 218 -11.74 -1.34 4.64
CA ASP A 218 -10.55 -0.85 3.96
C ASP A 218 -9.42 -1.91 3.86
N CYS A 219 -9.17 -2.65 4.95
CA CYS A 219 -8.04 -3.60 5.05
C CYS A 219 -8.44 -5.06 5.28
N ASN A 220 -9.75 -5.34 5.35
CA ASN A 220 -10.32 -6.67 5.54
C ASN A 220 -9.88 -7.38 6.85
N ALA A 221 -9.30 -6.65 7.81
CA ALA A 221 -8.94 -7.19 9.11
C ALA A 221 -10.18 -7.55 9.93
N PHE A 222 -10.13 -8.68 10.64
CA PHE A 222 -11.23 -9.14 11.48
C PHE A 222 -11.40 -8.27 12.71
N CYS A 223 -12.66 -8.10 13.11
CA CYS A 223 -12.97 -7.58 14.42
C CYS A 223 -12.48 -8.56 15.52
N ARG A 224 -11.91 -8.00 16.58
CA ARG A 224 -11.35 -8.73 17.73
C ARG A 224 -12.28 -8.79 18.94
N GLU A 225 -13.42 -8.10 18.87
CA GLU A 225 -14.44 -8.15 19.89
C GLU A 225 -15.15 -9.51 19.90
N ALA A 226 -15.76 -9.85 21.04
CA ALA A 226 -16.56 -11.06 21.17
C ALA A 226 -17.73 -11.08 20.17
N TYR A 227 -18.11 -12.26 19.69
CA TYR A 227 -19.29 -12.40 18.83
C TYR A 227 -20.54 -11.85 19.54
N GLY A 228 -21.33 -11.05 18.80
CA GLY A 228 -22.54 -10.42 19.33
C GLY A 228 -22.33 -9.10 20.08
N HIS A 229 -21.10 -8.55 20.11
CA HIS A 229 -20.87 -7.23 20.67
C HIS A 229 -21.69 -6.13 19.96
N THR A 230 -22.08 -5.09 20.70
CA THR A 230 -22.90 -3.98 20.19
C THR A 230 -22.12 -2.68 19.99
N GLY A 231 -20.94 -2.58 20.60
CA GLY A 231 -20.04 -1.42 20.46
C GLY A 231 -19.35 -1.34 19.11
N TYR A 232 -18.45 -0.36 18.97
CA TYR A 232 -17.59 -0.22 17.80
C TYR A 232 -16.72 -1.46 17.58
N HIS A 233 -16.52 -1.84 16.33
CA HIS A 233 -15.59 -2.89 15.96
C HIS A 233 -14.15 -2.46 16.23
N GLN A 234 -13.33 -3.34 16.77
CA GLN A 234 -11.91 -3.07 16.98
C GLN A 234 -11.04 -4.08 16.24
N THR A 235 -9.90 -3.63 15.72
CA THR A 235 -8.88 -4.48 15.09
C THR A 235 -7.51 -3.83 15.18
N LEU A 236 -6.46 -4.63 14.99
CA LEU A 236 -5.21 -4.10 14.45
C LEU A 236 -5.36 -4.01 12.94
N HIS A 237 -5.27 -2.80 12.40
CA HIS A 237 -5.41 -2.57 10.97
C HIS A 237 -4.17 -3.07 10.22
N ARG A 238 -4.38 -3.41 8.95
CA ARG A 238 -3.36 -3.98 8.06
C ARG A 238 -3.31 -3.23 6.72
N ASN A 239 -2.59 -3.82 5.78
CA ASN A 239 -2.50 -3.42 4.38
C ASN A 239 -3.88 -3.16 3.74
N LYS A 240 -3.99 -2.11 2.92
CA LYS A 240 -5.22 -1.69 2.23
C LYS A 240 -5.44 -2.51 0.96
N ASP A 241 -5.72 -3.80 1.14
CA ASP A 241 -5.82 -4.80 0.06
C ASP A 241 -6.90 -4.50 -0.99
N GLN A 242 -7.94 -3.75 -0.60
CA GLN A 242 -9.10 -3.52 -1.46
C GLN A 242 -9.16 -2.10 -2.01
N HIS A 243 -8.07 -1.33 -1.98
CA HIS A 243 -8.09 0.08 -2.37
C HIS A 243 -7.14 0.37 -3.55
N VAL A 244 -7.49 1.40 -4.31
CA VAL A 244 -6.69 1.96 -5.41
C VAL A 244 -6.49 3.45 -5.21
N PHE A 245 -5.38 3.99 -5.71
CA PHE A 245 -5.11 5.43 -5.71
C PHE A 245 -6.00 6.19 -6.69
N THR A 246 -6.38 7.41 -6.33
CA THR A 246 -7.26 8.28 -7.12
C THR A 246 -6.84 9.73 -7.04
N SER A 247 -7.20 10.52 -8.06
CA SER A 247 -6.99 11.96 -8.09
C SER A 247 -8.06 12.66 -8.95
N THR A 248 -8.20 13.97 -8.79
CA THR A 248 -8.92 14.84 -9.72
C THR A 248 -8.17 15.10 -11.03
N ASN A 249 -6.87 14.75 -11.10
CA ASN A 249 -6.07 14.81 -12.32
C ASN A 249 -5.66 13.39 -12.75
N PRO A 250 -6.15 12.88 -13.90
CA PRO A 250 -5.86 11.52 -14.36
C PRO A 250 -4.39 11.30 -14.77
N LEU A 251 -3.62 12.38 -14.95
CA LEU A 251 -2.19 12.35 -15.29
C LEU A 251 -1.29 12.57 -14.08
N GLU A 252 -1.85 12.71 -12.88
CA GLU A 252 -1.06 12.93 -11.67
C GLU A 252 -0.27 11.67 -11.28
N GLN A 253 0.96 11.89 -10.81
CA GLN A 253 1.76 10.87 -10.17
C GLN A 253 1.62 11.00 -8.66
N ILE A 254 1.22 9.92 -8.00
CA ILE A 254 1.00 9.89 -6.56
C ILE A 254 2.31 9.61 -5.86
N GLU A 255 2.78 10.56 -5.06
CA GLU A 255 4.03 10.45 -4.30
C GLU A 255 3.75 10.22 -2.81
N ILE A 256 4.18 9.06 -2.29
CA ILE A 256 4.00 8.67 -0.90
C ILE A 256 5.33 8.63 -0.18
N GLN A 257 5.47 9.48 0.83
CA GLN A 257 6.62 9.42 1.73
C GLN A 257 6.45 8.22 2.67
N SER A 258 7.31 7.21 2.48
CA SER A 258 7.29 6.01 3.31
C SER A 258 8.10 6.17 4.59
N ASN A 259 9.32 6.73 4.45
CA ASN A 259 10.26 7.07 5.53
C ASN A 259 10.92 8.43 5.21
N GLU A 260 11.75 8.97 6.11
CA GLU A 260 12.34 10.32 5.99
C GLU A 260 13.03 10.61 4.64
N ASN A 261 13.55 9.59 3.94
CA ASN A 261 14.31 9.76 2.69
C ASN A 261 13.78 8.93 1.49
N VAL A 262 12.61 8.30 1.59
CA VAL A 262 12.11 7.41 0.52
C VAL A 262 10.70 7.79 0.08
N ILE A 263 10.60 8.29 -1.15
CA ILE A 263 9.36 8.59 -1.86
C ILE A 263 9.04 7.42 -2.79
N ARG A 264 7.84 6.86 -2.65
CA ARG A 264 7.29 5.83 -3.55
C ARG A 264 6.32 6.48 -4.52
N ARG A 265 6.39 6.12 -5.81
CA ARG A 265 5.56 6.71 -6.86
C ARG A 265 4.59 5.73 -7.47
N TYR A 266 3.30 6.04 -7.37
CA TYR A 266 2.20 5.24 -7.90
C TYR A 266 1.46 5.99 -9.02
N LYS A 267 0.83 5.24 -9.91
CA LYS A 267 -0.12 5.79 -10.89
C LYS A 267 -1.54 5.76 -10.36
N ILE A 268 -2.39 6.64 -10.91
CA ILE A 268 -3.84 6.59 -10.67
C ILE A 268 -4.39 5.21 -11.06
N GLY A 269 -5.25 4.65 -10.20
CA GLY A 269 -5.82 3.31 -10.35
C GLY A 269 -4.93 2.16 -9.88
N GLU A 270 -3.68 2.42 -9.51
CA GLU A 270 -2.80 1.39 -8.93
C GLU A 270 -3.26 0.98 -7.52
N SER A 271 -3.05 -0.28 -7.17
CA SER A 271 -3.41 -0.80 -5.84
C SER A 271 -2.61 -0.13 -4.73
N SER A 272 -3.28 0.24 -3.64
CA SER A 272 -2.65 0.76 -2.42
C SER A 272 -2.31 -0.33 -1.41
N GLN A 273 -2.27 -1.61 -1.80
CA GLN A 273 -1.96 -2.73 -0.90
C GLN A 273 -0.68 -2.55 -0.06
N PRO A 274 0.42 -1.98 -0.59
CA PRO A 274 1.61 -1.74 0.23
C PRO A 274 1.39 -0.80 1.41
N GLU A 275 0.33 0.03 1.36
CA GLU A 275 0.02 1.00 2.41
C GLU A 275 -0.89 0.39 3.49
N ASN A 276 -0.65 0.76 4.75
CA ASN A 276 -1.41 0.31 5.91
C ASN A 276 -2.40 1.39 6.36
N CYS A 277 -3.63 1.03 6.76
CA CYS A 277 -4.64 2.02 7.19
C CYS A 277 -4.13 2.97 8.29
N SER A 278 -3.43 2.47 9.31
CA SER A 278 -2.95 3.30 10.42
C SER A 278 -1.86 4.27 9.98
N VAL A 279 -0.90 3.79 9.17
CA VAL A 279 0.21 4.61 8.67
C VAL A 279 -0.31 5.66 7.69
N SER A 280 -1.19 5.26 6.76
CA SER A 280 -1.87 6.12 5.80
C SER A 280 -2.66 7.22 6.50
N CYS A 281 -3.50 6.87 7.48
CA CYS A 281 -4.32 7.84 8.22
C CYS A 281 -3.46 8.83 9.02
N LYS A 282 -2.39 8.34 9.66
CA LYS A 282 -1.44 9.21 10.39
C LYS A 282 -0.70 10.17 9.46
N ARG A 283 -0.21 9.68 8.31
CA ARG A 283 0.53 10.47 7.32
C ARG A 283 -0.34 11.56 6.70
N ARG A 284 -1.61 11.26 6.39
CA ARG A 284 -2.58 12.23 5.85
C ARG A 284 -2.98 13.29 6.88
N GLY A 285 -3.01 12.94 8.16
CA GLY A 285 -3.00 13.93 9.25
C GLY A 285 -4.24 14.81 9.34
N ARG A 286 -4.07 16.13 9.47
CA ARG A 286 -5.16 17.07 9.75
C ARG A 286 -6.15 17.22 8.59
N GLY A 287 -7.44 17.15 8.90
CA GLY A 287 -8.52 17.49 7.96
C GLY A 287 -8.66 16.56 6.76
N HIS A 288 -8.00 15.39 6.79
CA HIS A 288 -8.11 14.44 5.70
C HIS A 288 -9.48 13.76 5.68
N TYR A 289 -9.90 13.36 4.48
CA TYR A 289 -11.26 12.90 4.23
C TYR A 289 -11.29 11.62 3.39
N HIS A 290 -12.32 10.81 3.55
CA HIS A 290 -12.56 9.63 2.73
C HIS A 290 -13.61 9.94 1.68
N LEU A 291 -13.38 9.46 0.46
CA LEU A 291 -14.33 9.58 -0.64
C LEU A 291 -15.40 8.50 -0.50
N VAL A 292 -16.66 8.90 -0.58
CA VAL A 292 -17.83 8.00 -0.53
C VAL A 292 -18.80 8.38 -1.64
N GLU A 293 -19.32 7.40 -2.38
CA GLU A 293 -20.27 7.68 -3.45
C GLU A 293 -21.49 8.43 -2.88
N CYS A 294 -21.85 9.55 -3.52
CA CYS A 294 -22.96 10.37 -3.07
C CYS A 294 -24.29 9.69 -3.46
N PRO A 295 -25.18 9.39 -2.49
CA PRO A 295 -26.50 8.81 -2.80
C PRO A 295 -27.50 9.82 -3.40
N GLY A 296 -27.14 11.11 -3.48
CA GLY A 296 -27.93 12.17 -4.11
C GLY A 296 -29.13 12.68 -3.29
N GLY A 297 -29.70 13.81 -3.73
CA GLY A 297 -30.93 14.39 -3.17
C GLY A 297 -30.83 14.75 -1.68
N GLU A 298 -31.82 14.34 -0.89
CA GLU A 298 -31.82 14.48 0.58
C GLU A 298 -30.88 13.49 1.28
N ASN A 299 -30.37 12.50 0.53
CA ASN A 299 -29.50 11.49 1.11
C ASN A 299 -28.01 11.86 1.10
N CYS A 300 -27.63 12.94 0.40
CA CYS A 300 -26.26 13.44 0.31
C CYS A 300 -25.62 13.58 1.70
N TYR A 301 -24.35 13.17 1.82
CA TYR A 301 -23.68 13.14 3.12
C TYR A 301 -23.43 14.54 3.68
N GLU A 302 -23.23 15.55 2.84
CA GLU A 302 -23.15 16.95 3.28
C GLU A 302 -24.41 17.37 4.06
N LYS A 303 -25.61 17.02 3.55
CA LYS A 303 -26.88 17.27 4.26
C LYS A 303 -27.02 16.46 5.54
N LYS A 304 -26.58 15.19 5.54
CA LYS A 304 -26.73 14.30 6.71
C LYS A 304 -25.71 14.55 7.82
N LEU A 305 -24.50 14.97 7.47
CA LEU A 305 -23.35 15.05 8.39
C LEU A 305 -22.89 16.49 8.65
N GLY A 306 -23.48 17.48 7.97
CA GLY A 306 -23.16 18.91 8.16
C GLY A 306 -21.68 19.18 7.90
N THR A 307 -21.01 19.87 8.81
CA THR A 307 -19.58 20.24 8.70
C THR A 307 -18.61 19.05 8.67
N LYS A 308 -19.09 17.81 8.82
CA LYS A 308 -18.27 16.60 8.71
C LYS A 308 -18.27 15.95 7.34
N ALA A 309 -19.03 16.49 6.38
CA ALA A 309 -19.03 16.05 4.99
C ALA A 309 -19.19 17.25 4.05
N LYS A 310 -18.61 17.13 2.86
CA LYS A 310 -18.74 18.11 1.79
C LYS A 310 -19.09 17.41 0.48
N HIS A 311 -20.08 17.91 -0.24
CA HIS A 311 -20.37 17.42 -1.59
C HIS A 311 -19.27 17.93 -2.54
N SER A 312 -18.53 17.03 -3.18
CA SER A 312 -17.50 17.46 -4.12
C SER A 312 -18.10 17.74 -5.49
N ASN A 313 -17.77 18.91 -6.04
CA ASN A 313 -18.04 19.22 -7.45
C ASN A 313 -16.97 18.63 -8.38
N ASP A 314 -15.85 18.17 -7.82
CA ASP A 314 -14.73 17.61 -8.57
C ASP A 314 -15.04 16.19 -9.04
N VAL A 315 -14.39 15.82 -10.15
CA VAL A 315 -14.44 14.49 -10.73
C VAL A 315 -13.15 13.77 -10.36
N TYR A 316 -13.27 12.58 -9.79
CA TYR A 316 -12.15 11.74 -9.37
C TYR A 316 -11.99 10.57 -10.33
N TYR A 317 -10.75 10.31 -10.71
CA TYR A 317 -10.34 9.26 -11.63
C TYR A 317 -9.68 8.13 -10.84
N TYR A 318 -10.07 6.89 -11.12
CA TYR A 318 -9.43 5.68 -10.58
C TYR A 318 -8.84 4.80 -11.71
N GLY A 319 -8.62 5.42 -12.87
CA GLY A 319 -7.98 4.90 -14.07
C GLY A 319 -7.65 6.07 -15.02
N VAL A 320 -7.05 5.77 -16.17
CA VAL A 320 -6.68 6.81 -17.17
C VAL A 320 -7.80 7.11 -18.17
N ASP A 321 -8.89 6.33 -18.15
CA ASP A 321 -10.03 6.49 -19.04
C ASP A 321 -11.16 7.32 -18.42
N GLU A 322 -12.00 7.93 -19.26
CA GLU A 322 -13.17 8.69 -18.82
C GLU A 322 -14.23 7.81 -18.13
N ALA A 323 -14.24 6.50 -18.39
CA ALA A 323 -15.15 5.56 -17.73
C ALA A 323 -14.85 5.41 -16.23
N SER A 324 -13.62 5.74 -15.81
CA SER A 324 -13.18 5.77 -14.41
C SER A 324 -13.52 7.08 -13.67
N ALA A 325 -14.17 8.03 -14.33
CA ALA A 325 -14.44 9.35 -13.79
C ALA A 325 -15.75 9.37 -12.97
N LYS A 326 -15.67 9.65 -11.66
CA LYS A 326 -16.85 9.67 -10.76
C LYS A 326 -16.83 10.84 -9.79
N LYS A 327 -18.03 11.26 -9.34
CA LYS A 327 -18.21 12.25 -8.26
C LYS A 327 -18.46 11.56 -6.92
N TYR A 328 -17.92 12.15 -5.87
CA TYR A 328 -17.97 11.61 -4.50
C TYR A 328 -18.29 12.70 -3.49
N ASP A 329 -18.87 12.31 -2.35
CA ASP A 329 -18.85 13.13 -1.15
C ASP A 329 -17.51 12.92 -0.43
N GLN A 330 -16.95 14.01 0.09
CA GLN A 330 -15.80 14.01 0.99
C GLN A 330 -16.33 13.90 2.41
N ILE A 331 -15.90 12.89 3.18
CA ILE A 331 -16.31 12.72 4.58
C ILE A 331 -15.08 12.75 5.48
N LEU A 332 -15.06 13.61 6.50
CA LEU A 332 -13.93 13.67 7.44
C LEU A 332 -13.67 12.30 8.06
N CYS A 333 -12.40 12.01 8.33
CA CYS A 333 -11.94 10.72 8.82
C CYS A 333 -12.80 10.17 9.97
N SER A 334 -13.04 10.94 11.04
CA SER A 334 -13.83 10.41 12.16
C SER A 334 -15.26 10.05 11.78
N ALA A 335 -15.89 10.84 10.91
CA ALA A 335 -17.25 10.62 10.45
C ALA A 335 -17.35 9.42 9.51
N TYR A 336 -16.35 9.22 8.64
CA TYR A 336 -16.25 8.05 7.79
C TYR A 336 -16.19 6.76 8.61
N TRP A 337 -15.25 6.69 9.56
CA TRP A 337 -15.07 5.51 10.42
C TRP A 337 -16.30 5.29 11.31
N SER A 338 -16.87 6.36 11.87
CA SER A 338 -18.09 6.29 12.67
C SER A 338 -19.27 5.69 11.91
N ARG A 339 -19.45 6.09 10.65
CA ARG A 339 -20.51 5.59 9.76
C ARG A 339 -20.41 4.07 9.54
N ILE A 340 -19.21 3.52 9.46
CA ILE A 340 -19.00 2.08 9.28
C ILE A 340 -18.87 1.31 10.60
N ARG A 341 -19.07 1.98 11.76
CA ARG A 341 -18.94 1.43 13.12
C ARG A 341 -17.54 0.91 13.47
N TRP A 342 -16.51 1.57 12.94
CA TRP A 342 -15.11 1.33 13.30
C TRP A 342 -14.52 2.63 13.87
N PRO A 343 -13.55 2.59 14.79
CA PRO A 343 -12.80 3.76 15.18
C PRO A 343 -11.77 4.12 14.10
N PRO A 344 -11.40 5.41 13.96
CA PRO A 344 -10.26 5.80 13.14
C PRO A 344 -8.97 5.06 13.58
N PRO A 345 -8.14 4.59 12.64
CA PRO A 345 -6.96 3.77 12.90
C PRO A 345 -5.77 4.60 13.39
N VAL A 346 -6.01 5.57 14.25
CA VAL A 346 -5.02 6.53 14.78
C VAL A 346 -5.03 6.54 16.30
N THR A 347 -3.96 7.10 16.88
CA THR A 347 -3.85 7.27 18.34
C THR A 347 -4.89 8.26 18.87
N ASP A 348 -5.15 8.25 20.18
CA ASP A 348 -6.06 9.22 20.81
C ASP A 348 -5.58 10.67 20.66
N VAL A 349 -4.26 10.88 20.58
CA VAL A 349 -3.65 12.19 20.33
C VAL A 349 -3.99 12.67 18.91
N ASP A 350 -3.76 11.81 17.92
CA ASP A 350 -4.02 12.12 16.51
C ASP A 350 -5.51 12.25 16.20
N ARG A 351 -6.38 11.56 16.96
CA ARG A 351 -7.84 11.57 16.75
C ARG A 351 -8.46 12.97 16.84
N LYS A 352 -7.88 13.87 17.65
CA LYS A 352 -8.35 15.26 17.72
C LYS A 352 -7.91 16.07 16.48
N LEU A 353 -6.80 15.69 15.86
CA LEU A 353 -6.20 16.41 14.75
C LEU A 353 -6.82 16.03 13.40
N ILE A 354 -7.23 14.78 13.20
CA ILE A 354 -7.79 14.31 11.91
C ILE A 354 -9.03 15.08 11.46
N ASP A 355 -9.80 15.65 12.39
CA ASP A 355 -10.96 16.49 12.11
C ASP A 355 -10.67 17.99 12.28
N SER A 356 -9.45 18.38 12.69
CA SER A 356 -9.05 19.78 12.71
C SER A 356 -8.75 20.26 11.29
N TYR A 357 -8.95 21.56 11.04
CA TYR A 357 -8.75 22.09 9.71
C TYR A 357 -7.28 22.04 9.25
N SER A 358 -7.06 21.84 7.95
CA SER A 358 -5.72 21.66 7.36
C SER A 358 -5.04 22.97 6.93
N PHE A 359 -5.69 24.11 7.16
CA PHE A 359 -5.11 25.43 6.88
C PHE A 359 -4.08 25.82 7.93
N PHE A 360 -2.96 26.38 7.47
CA PHE A 360 -1.86 26.83 8.31
C PHE A 360 -1.21 28.12 7.81
N CYS A 361 -0.58 28.82 8.76
CA CYS A 361 0.34 29.92 8.50
C CYS A 361 1.79 29.39 8.44
N SER A 362 2.51 29.67 7.35
CA SER A 362 3.92 29.30 7.18
C SER A 362 4.91 30.42 7.52
N GLU A 363 4.48 31.57 8.04
CA GLU A 363 5.40 32.58 8.60
C GLU A 363 6.21 32.03 9.79
N HIS A 364 5.66 31.10 10.59
CA HIS A 364 6.27 30.65 11.85
C HIS A 364 6.88 29.25 11.82
N ALA A 365 6.81 28.58 10.67
CA ALA A 365 7.44 27.27 10.55
C ALA A 365 8.98 27.47 10.49
N PRO A 366 9.78 26.83 11.36
CA PRO A 366 11.22 27.01 11.45
C PRO A 366 11.83 26.70 10.11
N ARG A 367 12.66 27.61 9.62
CA ARG A 367 13.24 27.55 8.28
C ARG A 367 14.73 27.26 8.32
N ASP A 368 15.22 26.54 7.32
CA ASP A 368 16.65 26.35 7.15
C ASP A 368 17.32 27.58 6.54
N LYS A 369 18.63 27.51 6.38
CA LYS A 369 19.46 28.54 5.73
C LYS A 369 19.04 28.87 4.29
N ASN A 370 18.20 28.04 3.66
CA ASN A 370 17.67 28.22 2.32
C ASN A 370 16.19 28.64 2.33
N ASN A 371 15.63 28.99 3.49
CA ASN A 371 14.25 29.41 3.69
C ASN A 371 13.19 28.29 3.53
N VAL A 372 13.61 27.02 3.61
CA VAL A 372 12.73 25.84 3.51
C VAL A 372 12.21 25.46 4.90
N ILE A 373 10.91 25.14 5.01
CA ILE A 373 10.28 24.72 6.27
C ILE A 373 10.88 23.39 6.76
N ILE A 374 11.50 23.40 7.94
CA ILE A 374 12.23 22.26 8.53
C ILE A 374 11.28 21.28 9.22
N LYS A 375 10.18 21.76 9.84
CA LYS A 375 9.25 20.93 10.61
C LYS A 375 7.79 21.38 10.46
N ASP A 376 6.91 20.45 10.08
CA ASP A 376 5.46 20.67 10.05
C ASP A 376 4.87 21.00 11.42
N SER A 377 5.49 20.51 12.51
CA SER A 377 5.04 20.70 13.89
C SER A 377 5.12 22.14 14.41
N ALA A 378 5.62 23.08 13.60
CA ALA A 378 5.71 24.49 13.96
C ALA A 378 5.03 25.44 12.96
N LYS A 379 4.21 24.87 12.07
CA LYS A 379 3.18 25.63 11.35
C LYS A 379 2.06 26.03 12.32
N GLY A 380 1.61 27.28 12.27
CA GLY A 380 0.44 27.76 13.04
C GLY A 380 -0.83 27.30 12.35
N PHE A 381 -1.39 26.16 12.74
CA PHE A 381 -2.63 25.64 12.15
C PHE A 381 -3.88 26.33 12.69
N CYS A 382 -4.95 26.33 11.89
CA CYS A 382 -6.26 26.75 12.35
C CYS A 382 -6.72 25.88 13.55
N THR A 383 -7.27 26.53 14.58
CA THR A 383 -7.77 25.88 15.80
C THR A 383 -9.21 25.41 15.69
N LEU A 384 -9.94 25.83 14.65
CA LEU A 384 -11.32 25.42 14.40
C LEU A 384 -11.41 24.03 13.74
N GLY A 385 -12.59 23.42 13.85
CA GLY A 385 -12.91 22.14 13.21
C GLY A 385 -12.88 22.25 11.68
N ALA A 386 -12.63 21.13 10.99
CA ALA A 386 -12.51 21.17 9.55
C ALA A 386 -13.80 21.60 8.85
N TRP A 387 -13.65 22.29 7.71
CA TRP A 387 -14.74 22.81 6.87
C TRP A 387 -15.69 23.77 7.60
N HIS A 388 -15.19 24.52 8.59
CA HIS A 388 -15.94 25.61 9.22
C HIS A 388 -16.21 26.77 8.25
N SER A 389 -17.29 27.51 8.49
CA SER A 389 -17.68 28.70 7.71
C SER A 389 -17.11 30.01 8.26
N ASP A 390 -16.59 29.99 9.49
CA ASP A 390 -16.07 31.19 10.16
C ASP A 390 -14.70 31.62 9.59
N SER A 391 -14.24 32.81 9.93
CA SER A 391 -12.85 33.20 9.67
C SER A 391 -11.87 32.28 10.42
N HIS A 392 -10.77 31.88 9.77
CA HIS A 392 -9.77 31.01 10.40
C HIS A 392 -9.19 31.66 11.67
N ALA A 393 -9.05 30.86 12.73
CA ALA A 393 -8.48 31.28 14.00
C ALA A 393 -7.12 30.62 14.21
N PHE A 394 -6.10 31.43 14.54
CA PHE A 394 -4.73 30.99 14.77
C PHE A 394 -4.23 31.50 16.13
N GLU A 395 -3.32 30.76 16.77
CA GLU A 395 -2.72 31.15 18.06
C GLU A 395 -1.47 32.05 17.91
N CYS A 396 -1.16 32.55 16.72
CA CYS A 396 -0.01 33.42 16.50
C CYS A 396 -0.33 34.92 16.64
N GLN A 397 0.69 35.70 16.96
CA GLN A 397 0.59 37.12 17.33
C GLN A 397 0.54 38.11 16.14
N ASN A 398 0.63 37.62 14.89
CA ASN A 398 0.68 38.47 13.69
C ASN A 398 -0.69 38.60 13.01
N GLU A 399 -0.92 39.72 12.33
CA GLU A 399 -2.07 39.90 11.43
C GLU A 399 -1.97 38.96 10.22
N HIS A 400 -3.06 38.26 9.93
CA HIS A 400 -3.19 37.37 8.78
C HIS A 400 -4.10 37.97 7.70
N LEU A 401 -3.69 37.86 6.43
CA LEU A 401 -4.56 38.19 5.31
C LEU A 401 -5.37 36.94 4.95
N THR A 402 -6.69 37.10 4.90
CA THR A 402 -7.58 36.08 4.32
C THR A 402 -7.39 36.03 2.81
N GLU A 403 -7.69 34.89 2.20
CA GLU A 403 -7.59 34.70 0.74
C GLU A 403 -8.43 35.73 -0.04
N ASP A 404 -9.62 36.08 0.46
CA ASP A 404 -10.50 37.10 -0.13
C ASP A 404 -9.94 38.53 -0.01
N SER A 405 -9.05 38.76 0.96
CA SER A 405 -8.47 40.08 1.22
C SER A 405 -7.07 40.27 0.63
N TYR A 406 -6.46 39.20 0.13
CA TYR A 406 -5.08 39.23 -0.38
C TYR A 406 -5.05 39.77 -1.82
N GLU A 407 -4.40 40.92 -2.01
CA GLU A 407 -4.37 41.57 -3.32
C GLU A 407 -3.26 41.01 -4.23
N GLY A 408 -2.24 40.36 -3.65
CA GLY A 408 -1.14 39.72 -4.40
C GLY A 408 0.25 40.13 -3.93
N VAL A 409 1.19 40.26 -4.86
CA VAL A 409 2.61 40.54 -4.58
C VAL A 409 3.09 41.77 -5.36
N ASP A 410 3.70 42.72 -4.67
CA ASP A 410 4.37 43.88 -5.22
C ASP A 410 5.88 43.63 -5.26
N VAL A 411 6.45 43.62 -6.47
CA VAL A 411 7.88 43.39 -6.70
C VAL A 411 8.53 44.68 -7.20
N CYS A 412 9.47 45.23 -6.42
CA CYS A 412 10.25 46.40 -6.82
C CYS A 412 11.65 45.98 -7.26
N PHE A 413 12.11 46.48 -8.39
CA PHE A 413 13.51 46.38 -8.81
C PHE A 413 14.19 47.72 -8.57
N VAL A 414 15.27 47.74 -7.78
CA VAL A 414 16.18 48.89 -7.65
C VAL A 414 17.42 48.54 -8.43
N ILE A 415 17.76 49.36 -9.43
CA ILE A 415 18.75 49.00 -10.45
C ILE A 415 19.77 50.12 -10.53
N ASP A 416 21.00 49.77 -10.19
CA ASP A 416 22.16 50.58 -10.50
C ASP A 416 22.30 50.67 -12.02
N THR A 417 22.35 51.90 -12.51
CA THR A 417 22.54 52.19 -13.92
C THR A 417 23.81 52.99 -14.17
N THR A 418 24.79 52.99 -13.29
CA THR A 418 26.05 53.70 -13.60
C THR A 418 26.87 53.00 -14.68
N GLY A 419 27.92 53.66 -15.15
CA GLY A 419 28.75 53.18 -16.25
C GLY A 419 29.42 51.83 -15.97
N SER A 420 29.73 51.52 -14.70
CA SER A 420 30.27 50.22 -14.28
C SER A 420 29.32 49.06 -14.62
N MET A 421 28.01 49.32 -14.55
CA MET A 421 26.96 48.36 -14.87
C MET A 421 26.83 48.03 -16.36
N ALA A 422 27.59 48.68 -17.26
CA ALA A 422 27.47 48.49 -18.71
C ALA A 422 27.66 47.04 -19.18
N SER A 423 28.56 46.28 -18.53
CA SER A 423 28.77 44.86 -18.85
C SER A 423 27.63 43.96 -18.34
N TYR A 424 26.89 44.42 -17.33
CA TYR A 424 25.82 43.65 -16.67
C TYR A 424 24.42 43.99 -17.21
N ILE A 425 24.20 45.22 -17.69
CA ILE A 425 22.85 45.75 -17.98
C ILE A 425 22.01 44.88 -18.92
N GLY A 426 22.64 44.23 -19.92
CA GLY A 426 21.96 43.30 -20.82
C GLY A 426 21.44 42.05 -20.10
N GLN A 427 22.25 41.47 -19.20
CA GLN A 427 21.86 40.32 -18.38
C GLN A 427 20.81 40.72 -17.32
N VAL A 428 20.94 41.92 -16.74
CA VAL A 428 19.98 42.48 -15.78
C VAL A 428 18.60 42.58 -16.43
N LYS A 429 18.49 43.25 -17.59
CA LYS A 429 17.24 43.38 -18.34
C LYS A 429 16.61 42.02 -18.64
N SER A 430 17.42 41.09 -19.16
CA SER A 430 16.94 39.74 -19.53
C SER A 430 16.41 38.99 -18.31
N THR A 431 17.11 39.07 -17.18
CA THR A 431 16.69 38.43 -15.93
C THR A 431 15.41 39.05 -15.38
N ILE A 432 15.30 40.38 -15.34
CA ILE A 432 14.10 41.06 -14.84
C ILE A 432 12.89 40.74 -15.72
N MET A 433 13.04 40.80 -17.05
CA MET A 433 11.94 40.46 -17.96
C MET A 433 11.50 39.00 -17.80
N ARG A 434 12.46 38.07 -17.68
CA ARG A 434 12.17 36.65 -17.40
C ARG A 434 11.40 36.49 -16.09
N ILE A 435 11.84 37.15 -15.02
CA ILE A 435 11.13 37.16 -13.75
C ILE A 435 9.70 37.64 -13.97
N ILE A 436 9.50 38.84 -14.51
CA ILE A 436 8.17 39.42 -14.73
C ILE A 436 7.24 38.45 -15.49
N GLN A 437 7.74 37.79 -16.54
CA GLN A 437 6.97 36.88 -17.39
C GLN A 437 6.62 35.53 -16.73
N GLU A 438 7.56 34.89 -16.05
CA GLU A 438 7.34 33.57 -15.42
C GLU A 438 6.27 33.59 -14.32
N ASN A 439 6.01 34.75 -13.71
CA ASN A 439 5.23 34.84 -12.48
C ASN A 439 3.73 34.94 -12.70
N GLU A 440 3.31 35.53 -13.81
CA GLU A 440 1.89 35.65 -14.11
C GLU A 440 1.21 34.27 -14.19
N ILE A 441 1.95 33.26 -14.68
CA ILE A 441 1.48 31.89 -14.79
C ILE A 441 1.40 31.24 -13.39
N LYS A 442 2.40 31.47 -12.53
CA LYS A 442 2.51 30.80 -11.23
C LYS A 442 1.47 31.22 -10.20
N LEU A 443 1.03 32.49 -10.14
CA LEU A 443 -0.04 32.86 -9.20
C LEU A 443 -1.38 32.18 -9.54
N LYS A 444 -1.64 31.97 -10.84
CA LYS A 444 -2.81 31.24 -11.32
C LYS A 444 -2.73 29.75 -10.92
N GLU A 445 -1.54 29.15 -10.95
CA GLU A 445 -1.31 27.75 -10.55
C GLU A 445 -1.45 27.52 -9.03
N ILE A 446 -1.05 28.50 -8.20
CA ILE A 446 -1.12 28.40 -6.71
C ILE A 446 -2.55 28.62 -6.19
N LYS A 447 -3.55 28.73 -7.07
CA LYS A 447 -4.97 28.97 -6.76
C LYS A 447 -5.23 30.21 -5.89
N LYS A 448 -4.33 31.20 -5.90
CA LYS A 448 -4.52 32.47 -5.17
C LYS A 448 -5.27 33.48 -6.04
N SER A 449 -6.18 34.23 -5.43
CA SER A 449 -6.95 35.33 -6.05
C SER A 449 -6.14 36.60 -6.40
N GLY A 450 -4.87 36.69 -5.97
CA GLY A 450 -4.04 37.90 -6.10
C GLY A 450 -3.32 38.10 -7.45
N THR A 451 -2.76 39.29 -7.65
CA THR A 451 -2.01 39.68 -8.87
C THR A 451 -0.60 40.22 -8.58
N PHE A 452 0.29 40.17 -9.57
CA PHE A 452 1.59 40.84 -9.48
C PHE A 452 1.51 42.30 -9.94
N GLN A 453 2.19 43.18 -9.21
CA GLN A 453 2.57 44.51 -9.69
C GLN A 453 4.07 44.69 -9.58
N PHE A 454 4.62 45.50 -10.49
CA PHE A 454 6.05 45.70 -10.64
C PHE A 454 6.40 47.18 -10.57
N GLY A 455 7.26 47.55 -9.63
CA GLY A 455 7.87 48.87 -9.52
C GLY A 455 9.32 48.81 -9.95
N ILE A 456 9.84 49.89 -10.54
CA ILE A 456 11.24 49.97 -10.97
C ILE A 456 11.79 51.32 -10.54
N VAL A 457 12.93 51.29 -9.87
CA VAL A 457 13.74 52.47 -9.56
C VAL A 457 15.10 52.23 -10.18
N ASP A 458 15.54 53.16 -11.02
CA ASP A 458 16.91 53.18 -11.49
C ASP A 458 17.64 54.36 -10.85
N ASN A 459 18.80 54.06 -10.29
CA ASN A 459 19.66 55.04 -9.66
C ASN A 459 20.93 55.23 -10.49
N ARG A 460 21.48 56.43 -10.39
CA ARG A 460 22.73 56.79 -11.04
C ARG A 460 23.65 57.41 -10.01
N ASP A 461 23.90 58.71 -10.05
CA ASP A 461 24.74 59.35 -9.04
C ASP A 461 24.37 60.83 -8.78
N HIS A 462 24.90 61.41 -7.72
CA HIS A 462 24.77 62.84 -7.42
C HIS A 462 25.54 63.68 -8.44
N GLU A 463 25.05 64.90 -8.70
CA GLU A 463 25.82 65.88 -9.48
C GLU A 463 27.14 66.20 -8.74
N PRO A 464 28.28 66.29 -9.45
CA PRO A 464 28.41 66.33 -10.91
C PRO A 464 28.63 64.97 -11.59
N GLU A 465 28.72 63.86 -10.85
CA GLU A 465 29.13 62.55 -11.37
C GLU A 465 28.00 61.81 -12.09
N GLY A 466 26.75 62.07 -11.72
CA GLY A 466 25.55 61.58 -12.39
C GLY A 466 24.72 62.67 -13.07
N ASP A 467 23.95 62.27 -14.08
CA ASP A 467 22.97 63.10 -14.78
C ASP A 467 21.59 63.14 -14.07
N TYR A 468 21.36 62.23 -13.14
CA TYR A 468 20.24 62.22 -12.20
C TYR A 468 20.56 61.32 -11.00
N VAL A 469 19.80 61.46 -9.91
CA VAL A 469 19.94 60.59 -8.73
C VAL A 469 19.07 59.34 -8.87
N CYS A 470 17.75 59.50 -9.08
CA CYS A 470 16.85 58.37 -9.30
C CYS A 470 15.71 58.70 -10.28
N HIS A 471 15.38 57.74 -11.15
CA HIS A 471 14.09 57.69 -11.85
C HIS A 471 13.19 56.60 -11.26
N ARG A 472 11.87 56.76 -11.44
CA ARG A 472 10.86 55.92 -10.81
C ARG A 472 9.76 55.52 -11.78
N CYS A 473 9.51 54.22 -11.86
CA CYS A 473 8.29 53.62 -12.39
C CYS A 473 7.45 53.15 -11.19
N GLU A 474 6.29 53.79 -10.99
CA GLU A 474 5.31 53.34 -10.00
C GLU A 474 4.86 51.89 -10.28
N PHE A 475 4.35 51.21 -9.25
CA PHE A 475 3.85 49.85 -9.37
C PHE A 475 2.81 49.74 -10.49
N THR A 476 3.11 48.89 -11.47
CA THR A 476 2.32 48.73 -12.68
C THR A 476 2.23 47.28 -13.12
N ASN A 477 1.47 47.00 -14.17
CA ASN A 477 1.35 45.64 -14.72
C ASN A 477 2.64 45.20 -15.45
N HIS A 478 2.74 43.90 -15.71
CA HIS A 478 3.91 43.27 -16.34
C HIS A 478 4.33 43.96 -17.65
N ARG A 479 3.38 44.37 -18.48
CA ARG A 479 3.65 44.92 -19.81
C ARG A 479 4.32 46.28 -19.71
N ALA A 480 3.77 47.18 -18.88
CA ALA A 480 4.33 48.50 -18.68
C ALA A 480 5.72 48.43 -18.01
N ALA A 481 5.90 47.52 -17.05
CA ALA A 481 7.19 47.31 -16.41
C ALA A 481 8.25 46.81 -17.40
N ILE A 482 7.91 45.86 -18.29
CA ILE A 482 8.83 45.38 -19.34
C ILE A 482 9.25 46.53 -20.27
N GLU A 483 8.31 47.39 -20.68
CA GLU A 483 8.66 48.54 -21.52
C GLU A 483 9.62 49.51 -20.82
N TYR A 484 9.44 49.75 -19.52
CA TYR A 484 10.39 50.55 -18.74
C TYR A 484 11.77 49.87 -18.63
N VAL A 485 11.83 48.56 -18.36
CA VAL A 485 13.12 47.83 -18.29
C VAL A 485 13.91 47.94 -19.59
N LYS A 486 13.22 47.93 -20.74
CA LYS A 486 13.87 48.09 -22.06
C LYS A 486 14.58 49.43 -22.20
N THR A 487 14.10 50.50 -21.56
CA THR A 487 14.69 51.85 -21.68
C THR A 487 15.95 52.06 -20.86
N LEU A 488 16.23 51.22 -19.86
CA LEU A 488 17.39 51.38 -18.97
C LEU A 488 18.71 51.41 -19.75
N LYS A 489 19.63 52.29 -19.37
CA LYS A 489 20.98 52.38 -19.96
C LYS A 489 21.99 52.63 -18.87
N ALA A 490 23.12 51.93 -18.96
CA ALA A 490 24.26 52.15 -18.08
C ALA A 490 25.09 53.33 -18.60
N ASP A 491 25.34 54.34 -17.77
CA ASP A 491 26.11 55.53 -18.13
C ASP A 491 26.57 56.29 -16.87
N SER A 492 27.52 57.23 -16.98
CA SER A 492 27.97 58.16 -15.92
C SER A 492 28.37 57.50 -14.57
N GLY A 493 28.56 58.24 -13.48
CA GLY A 493 28.87 57.73 -12.13
C GLY A 493 30.20 58.19 -11.53
N GLY A 494 31.20 58.56 -12.34
CA GLY A 494 32.38 59.28 -11.85
C GLY A 494 33.34 58.51 -10.94
N ASP A 495 32.96 58.33 -9.67
CA ASP A 495 33.67 57.55 -8.65
C ASP A 495 33.10 56.13 -8.46
N THR A 496 33.54 55.44 -7.40
CA THR A 496 33.19 54.03 -7.17
C THR A 496 31.96 53.87 -6.28
N ALA A 497 31.61 54.88 -5.49
CA ALA A 497 30.44 54.84 -4.65
C ALA A 497 29.25 55.48 -5.39
N GLU A 498 28.04 54.99 -5.12
CA GLU A 498 26.85 55.37 -5.91
C GLU A 498 25.66 55.76 -5.01
N THR A 499 24.58 56.25 -5.63
CA THR A 499 23.32 56.66 -4.97
C THR A 499 22.42 55.51 -4.48
N VAL A 500 23.03 54.47 -3.93
CA VAL A 500 22.36 53.24 -3.46
C VAL A 500 21.28 53.53 -2.39
N LEU A 501 21.58 54.37 -1.39
CA LEU A 501 20.62 54.67 -0.32
C LEU A 501 19.44 55.49 -0.83
N ASP A 502 19.67 56.39 -1.79
CA ASP A 502 18.62 57.17 -2.46
C ASP A 502 17.71 56.28 -3.30
N GLY A 503 18.28 55.31 -4.03
CA GLY A 503 17.51 54.32 -4.79
C GLY A 503 16.59 53.48 -3.90
N LEU A 504 17.10 53.02 -2.75
CA LEU A 504 16.31 52.28 -1.76
C LEU A 504 15.24 53.13 -1.08
N ASP A 505 15.53 54.40 -0.77
CA ASP A 505 14.55 55.34 -0.23
C ASP A 505 13.44 55.66 -1.25
N ALA A 506 13.81 55.87 -2.51
CA ALA A 506 12.86 56.06 -3.60
C ALA A 506 11.92 54.85 -3.73
N ALA A 507 12.46 53.63 -3.68
CA ALA A 507 11.68 52.40 -3.71
C ALA A 507 10.73 52.27 -2.51
N CYS A 508 11.18 52.68 -1.32
CA CYS A 508 10.32 52.71 -0.13
C CYS A 508 9.10 53.63 -0.30
N ASN A 509 9.20 54.65 -1.13
CA ASN A 509 8.19 55.69 -1.29
C ASN A 509 7.23 55.45 -2.47
N LEU A 510 7.43 54.38 -3.25
CA LEU A 510 6.46 53.95 -4.26
C LEU A 510 5.13 53.54 -3.61
N LYS A 511 4.01 53.77 -4.31
CA LYS A 511 2.68 53.46 -3.80
C LYS A 511 2.39 51.96 -3.87
N ARG A 512 2.47 51.29 -2.72
CA ARG A 512 2.24 49.85 -2.56
C ARG A 512 0.81 49.53 -2.16
N ARG A 513 0.38 48.30 -2.46
CA ARG A 513 -0.90 47.74 -1.99
C ARG A 513 -0.80 47.34 -0.52
N GLU A 514 -1.78 47.71 0.30
CA GLU A 514 -1.71 47.46 1.74
C GLU A 514 -1.78 45.96 2.08
N LYS A 515 -2.56 45.20 1.30
CA LYS A 515 -2.83 43.78 1.52
C LYS A 515 -2.05 42.89 0.57
N SER A 516 -0.77 43.23 0.36
CA SER A 516 0.14 42.50 -0.53
C SER A 516 1.47 42.19 0.15
N ASP A 517 2.18 41.19 -0.38
CA ASP A 517 3.58 40.97 -0.03
C ASP A 517 4.45 41.96 -0.80
N HIS A 518 5.53 42.44 -0.17
CA HIS A 518 6.41 43.44 -0.74
C HIS A 518 7.84 42.92 -0.82
N LEU A 519 8.37 42.84 -2.03
CA LEU A 519 9.71 42.31 -2.29
C LEU A 519 10.50 43.33 -3.07
N LEU A 520 11.75 43.53 -2.65
CA LEU A 520 12.68 44.41 -3.33
C LEU A 520 13.88 43.59 -3.80
N PHE A 521 14.19 43.70 -5.09
CA PHE A 521 15.37 43.14 -5.73
C PHE A 521 16.31 44.28 -6.12
N HIS A 522 17.42 44.37 -5.41
CA HIS A 522 18.41 45.42 -5.58
C HIS A 522 19.59 44.89 -6.41
N VAL A 523 19.81 45.47 -7.57
CA VAL A 523 20.77 45.03 -8.58
C VAL A 523 21.84 46.10 -8.71
N LEU A 524 23.06 45.78 -8.28
CA LEU A 524 24.14 46.76 -8.19
C LEU A 524 25.52 46.10 -8.26
N ASP A 525 26.53 46.88 -8.65
CA ASP A 525 27.93 46.48 -8.62
C ASP A 525 28.81 47.36 -7.73
N SER A 526 28.26 48.45 -7.18
CA SER A 526 29.00 49.41 -6.35
C SER A 526 28.29 49.78 -5.03
N PRO A 527 29.03 50.03 -3.94
CA PRO A 527 28.46 50.35 -2.62
C PRO A 527 27.92 51.80 -2.54
N PRO A 528 27.11 52.16 -1.51
CA PRO A 528 26.69 53.54 -1.28
C PRO A 528 27.85 54.45 -0.87
N HIS A 529 27.68 55.76 -1.08
CA HIS A 529 28.54 56.79 -0.49
C HIS A 529 28.67 56.68 1.03
N GLY A 530 29.88 56.93 1.51
CA GLY A 530 30.29 56.86 2.90
C GLY A 530 31.42 55.85 3.13
N LYS A 531 32.46 56.29 3.84
CA LYS A 531 33.65 55.47 4.23
C LYS A 531 33.31 54.17 4.97
N THR A 532 32.12 54.07 5.54
CA THR A 532 31.66 52.85 6.23
C THR A 532 31.41 51.68 5.28
N TYR A 533 31.07 51.95 4.02
CA TYR A 533 30.59 50.93 3.09
C TYR A 533 31.65 50.45 2.09
N SER A 534 32.77 51.14 1.98
CA SER A 534 33.85 50.81 1.04
C SER A 534 35.19 51.41 1.48
N THR A 535 36.28 50.82 0.98
CA THR A 535 37.63 51.40 1.05
C THR A 535 38.06 52.05 -0.27
N SER A 536 37.22 52.03 -1.30
CA SER A 536 37.49 52.62 -2.61
C SER A 536 37.36 54.14 -2.59
N GLY A 537 37.74 54.79 -3.70
CA GLY A 537 37.57 56.24 -3.87
C GLY A 537 36.09 56.62 -3.87
N ASP A 538 35.77 57.64 -3.08
CA ASP A 538 34.41 58.15 -2.86
C ASP A 538 34.49 59.68 -2.78
N HIS A 539 33.78 60.38 -3.65
CA HIS A 539 33.72 61.85 -3.63
C HIS A 539 32.81 62.39 -2.51
N TRP A 540 32.01 61.52 -1.89
CA TRP A 540 31.09 61.82 -0.78
C TRP A 540 31.40 60.98 0.46
N PRO A 541 32.62 61.06 1.01
CA PRO A 541 33.10 60.13 2.03
C PRO A 541 32.37 60.20 3.37
N ASP A 542 31.67 61.30 3.64
CA ASP A 542 30.90 61.52 4.87
C ASP A 542 29.44 61.00 4.74
N GLY A 543 29.09 60.41 3.59
CA GLY A 543 27.79 59.81 3.30
C GLY A 543 26.99 60.56 2.25
N CYS A 544 25.76 60.09 2.00
CA CYS A 544 24.85 60.68 1.02
C CYS A 544 24.60 62.18 1.30
N PRO A 545 24.82 63.09 0.33
CA PRO A 545 24.59 64.53 0.48
C PRO A 545 23.14 64.91 0.77
N TYR A 546 22.17 64.05 0.47
CA TYR A 546 20.76 64.23 0.84
C TYR A 546 20.40 63.70 2.23
N GLY A 547 21.39 63.30 3.03
CA GLY A 547 21.21 62.86 4.42
C GLY A 547 20.57 61.48 4.56
N LYS A 548 20.59 60.65 3.51
CA LYS A 548 20.15 59.25 3.59
C LYS A 548 21.19 58.42 4.33
N THR A 549 20.74 57.59 5.26
CA THR A 549 21.62 56.69 6.03
C THR A 549 21.07 55.27 5.97
N ALA A 550 21.94 54.26 6.11
CA ALA A 550 21.48 52.87 6.19
C ALA A 550 20.46 52.70 7.33
N GLU A 551 20.66 53.38 8.47
CA GLU A 551 19.73 53.35 9.58
C GLU A 551 18.33 53.86 9.21
N ASN A 552 18.20 55.03 8.58
CA ASN A 552 16.89 55.61 8.30
C ASN A 552 16.15 54.88 7.16
N VAL A 553 16.84 54.50 6.09
CA VAL A 553 16.25 53.82 4.93
C VAL A 553 15.89 52.37 5.26
N LEU A 554 16.84 51.60 5.81
CA LEU A 554 16.61 50.17 6.05
C LEU A 554 15.65 49.93 7.21
N SER A 555 15.63 50.80 8.22
CA SER A 555 14.59 50.75 9.27
C SER A 555 13.20 51.04 8.70
N THR A 556 13.10 51.93 7.72
CA THR A 556 11.85 52.20 7.00
C THR A 556 11.42 50.97 6.19
N MET A 557 12.33 50.33 5.46
CA MET A 557 12.06 49.06 4.77
C MET A 557 11.55 47.97 5.71
N LYS A 558 12.22 47.80 6.86
CA LYS A 558 11.85 46.83 7.89
C LYS A 558 10.46 47.11 8.48
N LYS A 559 10.17 48.37 8.84
CA LYS A 559 8.85 48.79 9.32
C LYS A 559 7.76 48.55 8.28
N LYS A 560 8.09 48.78 7.00
CA LYS A 560 7.23 48.54 5.84
C LYS A 560 7.17 47.06 5.40
N LYS A 561 7.82 46.15 6.15
CA LYS A 561 7.84 44.70 5.93
C LYS A 561 8.28 44.33 4.50
N ILE A 562 9.27 45.04 3.95
CA ILE A 562 9.82 44.79 2.61
C ILE A 562 10.89 43.71 2.71
N GLY A 563 10.71 42.59 1.99
CA GLY A 563 11.73 41.54 1.86
C GLY A 563 12.86 42.02 0.95
N TYR A 564 14.07 42.14 1.50
CA TYR A 564 15.21 42.73 0.81
C TYR A 564 16.16 41.68 0.22
N ASN A 565 16.26 41.69 -1.11
CA ASN A 565 17.09 40.76 -1.88
C ASN A 565 18.14 41.55 -2.67
N VAL A 566 19.40 41.12 -2.61
CA VAL A 566 20.52 41.75 -3.31
C VAL A 566 21.01 40.82 -4.42
N LEU A 567 20.88 41.27 -5.66
CA LEU A 567 21.51 40.68 -6.84
C LEU A 567 22.89 41.32 -6.99
N ARG A 568 23.89 40.60 -6.49
CA ARG A 568 25.26 41.08 -6.41
C ARG A 568 25.99 40.87 -7.75
N CYS A 569 26.43 41.95 -8.38
CA CYS A 569 27.24 41.90 -9.61
C CYS A 569 28.76 41.86 -9.33
N SER A 570 29.21 42.38 -8.19
CA SER A 570 30.64 42.54 -7.88
C SER A 570 31.00 42.18 -6.43
N SER A 571 32.29 41.98 -6.14
CA SER A 571 32.79 41.70 -4.80
C SER A 571 32.97 42.91 -3.88
N SER A 572 32.97 44.11 -4.46
CA SER A 572 32.97 45.42 -3.79
C SER A 572 31.86 45.57 -2.73
N LEU A 573 30.75 44.87 -2.91
CA LEU A 573 29.54 44.98 -2.07
C LEU A 573 29.64 44.29 -0.70
N ASN A 574 30.74 43.58 -0.41
CA ASN A 574 30.91 42.84 0.85
C ASN A 574 30.72 43.73 2.10
N MET A 575 31.35 44.90 2.11
CA MET A 575 31.32 45.81 3.27
C MET A 575 29.93 46.41 3.45
N MET A 576 29.32 46.90 2.37
CA MET A 576 27.93 47.35 2.36
C MET A 576 26.97 46.29 2.90
N ILE A 577 27.04 45.05 2.40
CA ILE A 577 26.14 43.97 2.83
C ILE A 577 26.31 43.70 4.33
N SER A 578 27.55 43.64 4.82
CA SER A 578 27.87 43.47 6.24
C SER A 578 27.26 44.60 7.10
N GLU A 579 27.34 45.84 6.62
CA GLU A 579 26.75 46.98 7.32
C GLU A 579 25.22 46.93 7.31
N PHE A 580 24.61 46.63 6.16
CA PHE A 580 23.16 46.58 5.99
C PHE A 580 22.52 45.47 6.84
N GLN A 581 23.21 44.33 6.99
CA GLN A 581 22.80 43.20 7.83
C GLN A 581 22.61 43.57 9.30
N LYS A 582 23.20 44.68 9.78
CA LYS A 582 22.97 45.18 11.14
C LYS A 582 21.56 45.78 11.31
N HIS A 583 20.91 46.20 10.22
CA HIS A 583 19.63 46.91 10.24
C HIS A 583 18.46 46.06 9.72
N ILE A 584 18.69 45.25 8.68
CA ILE A 584 17.66 44.43 8.03
C ILE A 584 18.23 43.06 7.61
N GLU A 585 17.36 42.05 7.48
CA GLU A 585 17.74 40.79 6.84
C GLU A 585 18.06 41.03 5.35
N VAL A 586 19.24 40.60 4.91
CA VAL A 586 19.70 40.75 3.52
C VAL A 586 19.87 39.37 2.90
N LYS A 587 19.09 39.08 1.86
CA LYS A 587 19.23 37.84 1.08
C LYS A 587 20.04 38.10 -0.19
N THR A 588 21.26 37.58 -0.26
CA THR A 588 22.11 37.70 -1.45
C THR A 588 21.79 36.58 -2.44
N LEU A 589 21.58 36.93 -3.70
CA LEU A 589 21.20 36.02 -4.78
C LEU A 589 22.12 36.20 -6.00
N LYS A 590 22.38 35.13 -6.74
CA LYS A 590 22.94 35.22 -8.11
C LYS A 590 21.82 35.26 -9.15
N PHE A 591 22.09 35.83 -10.32
CA PHE A 591 21.15 35.87 -11.45
C PHE A 591 20.56 34.51 -11.83
N SER A 592 21.34 33.43 -11.73
CA SER A 592 20.91 32.06 -12.02
C SER A 592 20.07 31.40 -10.92
N GLU A 593 20.11 31.93 -9.70
CA GLU A 593 19.48 31.34 -8.51
C GLU A 593 18.06 31.90 -8.25
N ILE A 594 17.62 32.84 -9.08
CA ILE A 594 16.31 33.48 -8.93
C ILE A 594 15.23 32.56 -9.49
N SER A 595 14.58 31.82 -8.59
CA SER A 595 13.37 31.04 -8.84
C SER A 595 12.21 31.53 -7.95
N PHE A 596 10.98 31.39 -8.43
CA PHE A 596 9.81 31.95 -7.76
C PHE A 596 9.30 31.21 -6.53
N GLU A 597 9.64 29.92 -6.39
CA GLU A 597 9.38 29.15 -5.17
C GLU A 597 9.97 29.84 -3.92
N ASN A 598 11.08 30.57 -4.13
CA ASN A 598 11.79 31.30 -3.09
C ASN A 598 11.23 32.70 -2.80
N ILE A 599 10.31 33.19 -3.63
CA ILE A 599 9.86 34.60 -3.67
C ILE A 599 8.50 34.77 -3.00
N ILE A 600 7.62 33.76 -3.01
CA ILE A 600 6.30 33.84 -2.38
C ILE A 600 6.42 33.58 -0.87
N THR A 601 6.55 34.65 -0.08
CA THR A 601 6.56 34.61 1.39
C THR A 601 5.13 34.59 1.97
N THR A 602 4.54 33.40 2.06
CA THR A 602 3.74 32.87 3.19
C THR A 602 2.84 33.77 4.06
N ARG A 603 2.19 34.82 3.55
CA ARG A 603 1.10 35.54 4.27
C ARG A 603 -0.31 35.09 3.98
N VAL A 604 -0.48 34.23 2.97
CA VAL A 604 -1.76 33.59 2.68
C VAL A 604 -1.76 32.23 3.36
N HIS A 605 -2.86 31.90 4.03
CA HIS A 605 -3.04 30.57 4.59
C HIS A 605 -2.82 29.51 3.50
N GLN A 606 -2.03 28.50 3.83
CA GLN A 606 -1.82 27.34 2.96
C GLN A 606 -2.64 26.19 3.48
N GLN A 607 -3.20 25.38 2.58
CA GLN A 607 -3.88 24.15 2.94
C GLN A 607 -2.92 22.97 2.76
N LEU A 608 -2.84 22.05 3.72
CA LEU A 608 -2.22 20.75 3.44
C LEU A 608 -3.06 20.03 2.38
N ILE A 609 -2.43 19.69 1.27
CA ILE A 609 -3.05 18.91 0.20
C ILE A 609 -2.85 17.43 0.53
N ASP A 610 -3.94 16.68 0.49
CA ASP A 610 -3.91 15.24 0.67
C ASP A 610 -3.59 14.56 -0.66
N THR A 611 -2.37 14.04 -0.79
CA THR A 611 -1.89 13.37 -2.00
C THR A 611 -2.17 11.87 -1.98
N GLU A 612 -2.66 11.30 -0.87
CA GLU A 612 -2.86 9.87 -0.69
C GLU A 612 -4.34 9.49 -0.69
N MET A 613 -5.07 10.01 -1.67
CA MET A 613 -6.48 9.64 -1.83
C MET A 613 -6.60 8.23 -2.41
N THR A 614 -7.45 7.43 -1.77
CA THR A 614 -7.74 6.07 -2.23
C THR A 614 -9.23 5.78 -2.20
N LEU A 615 -9.69 4.95 -3.11
CA LEU A 615 -11.05 4.44 -3.17
C LEU A 615 -11.06 2.92 -3.04
N LYS A 616 -12.13 2.36 -2.50
CA LYS A 616 -12.33 0.92 -2.53
C LYS A 616 -12.51 0.47 -3.98
N LYS A 617 -11.76 -0.55 -4.40
CA LYS A 617 -11.87 -1.18 -5.71
C LYS A 617 -13.29 -1.73 -5.85
N LEU A 618 -14.08 -1.10 -6.71
CA LEU A 618 -15.38 -1.62 -7.11
C LEU A 618 -15.10 -2.97 -7.79
N HIS A 619 -15.77 -4.03 -7.34
CA HIS A 619 -15.68 -5.33 -8.00
C HIS A 619 -16.09 -5.13 -9.47
N ALA A 620 -15.18 -5.46 -10.39
CA ALA A 620 -15.47 -5.55 -11.81
C ALA A 620 -16.39 -6.74 -12.09
#